data_AF-A0A919NCQ8-F1
#
_entry.id   AF-A0A919NCQ8-F1
#
_cell.length_a   1.000
_cell.length_b   1.000
_cell.length_c   1.000
_cell.angle_alpha   90.00
_cell.angle_beta   90.00
_cell.angle_gamma   90.00
#
_symmetry.space_group_name_H-M   'P 1'
#
loop_
_entity.id
_entity.type
_entity.pdbx_description
1 polymer ?
#
loop_
_entity_poly.entity_id
_entity_poly.type
_entity_poly.pdbx_seq_one_letter_code
_entity_poly.pdbx_strand_id
1 'polypeptide(L)'
;MLRAATDKIFGGVVGDLLKEHVKNVLEANFAGIGETRRRVDDLEARGHRIVTGGQIGQDGWDIIDWRTNEILAAGDGGPEEYAAATRELDPDGMFVHYDRILDEQDLEYVSTPGLPDGLANAVEDWVLSDDADPEEIAGFIGWPVEKVEEYQADS
;
A
#
# COMPACT_ATOMS: atom_id res chain seq x y z
N MET A 1 -45.04 13.26 -7.58
CA MET A 1 -44.58 11.99 -8.17
C MET A 1 -43.27 12.10 -8.95
N LEU A 2 -42.98 13.20 -9.66
CA LEU A 2 -41.74 13.33 -10.46
C LEU A 2 -40.44 13.28 -9.61
N ARG A 3 -40.37 13.96 -8.45
CA ARG A 3 -39.17 14.01 -7.59
C ARG A 3 -38.68 12.64 -7.07
N ALA A 4 -39.61 11.78 -6.64
CA ALA A 4 -39.25 10.47 -6.09
C ALA A 4 -38.70 9.48 -7.14
N ALA A 5 -39.07 9.66 -8.42
CA ALA A 5 -38.52 8.86 -9.51
C ALA A 5 -37.11 9.35 -9.88
N THR A 6 -36.87 10.65 -9.87
CA THR A 6 -35.54 11.22 -10.16
C THR A 6 -34.53 10.87 -9.08
N ASP A 7 -34.89 10.98 -7.79
CA ASP A 7 -33.99 10.60 -6.68
C ASP A 7 -33.60 9.12 -6.70
N LYS A 8 -34.54 8.24 -7.13
CA LYS A 8 -34.27 6.79 -7.24
C LYS A 8 -33.36 6.44 -8.41
N ILE A 9 -33.44 7.20 -9.51
CA ILE A 9 -32.58 7.01 -10.69
C ILE A 9 -31.17 7.55 -10.42
N PHE A 10 -31.05 8.75 -9.84
CA PHE A 10 -29.75 9.32 -9.46
C PHE A 10 -29.08 8.51 -8.34
N GLY A 11 -29.84 8.05 -7.34
CA GLY A 11 -29.31 7.19 -6.28
C GLY A 11 -28.85 5.81 -6.78
N GLY A 12 -29.52 5.24 -7.79
CA GLY A 12 -29.08 4.00 -8.44
C GLY A 12 -27.77 4.17 -9.22
N VAL A 13 -27.67 5.22 -10.04
CA VAL A 13 -26.46 5.50 -10.83
C VAL A 13 -25.26 5.82 -9.95
N VAL A 14 -25.44 6.63 -8.90
CA VAL A 14 -24.34 6.92 -7.96
C VAL A 14 -23.91 5.66 -7.21
N GLY A 15 -24.86 4.79 -6.81
CA GLY A 15 -24.54 3.52 -6.18
C GLY A 15 -23.72 2.58 -7.08
N ASP A 16 -24.05 2.53 -8.37
CA ASP A 16 -23.30 1.72 -9.33
C ASP A 16 -21.89 2.28 -9.59
N LEU A 17 -21.75 3.61 -9.70
CA LEU A 17 -20.44 4.28 -9.83
C LEU A 17 -19.54 4.05 -8.61
N LEU A 18 -20.12 4.09 -7.40
CA LEU A 18 -19.37 3.81 -6.17
C LEU A 18 -18.88 2.37 -6.12
N LYS A 19 -19.73 1.40 -6.50
CA LYS A 19 -19.32 -0.01 -6.56
C LYS A 19 -18.23 -0.25 -7.58
N GLU A 20 -18.32 0.41 -8.74
CA GLU A 20 -17.27 0.35 -9.76
C GLU A 20 -15.96 0.95 -9.23
N HIS A 21 -16.04 2.11 -8.58
CA HIS A 21 -14.86 2.75 -8.01
C HIS A 21 -14.17 1.89 -6.95
N VAL A 22 -14.92 1.31 -6.00
CA VAL A 22 -14.35 0.39 -4.99
C VAL A 22 -13.64 -0.81 -5.64
N LYS A 23 -14.21 -1.38 -6.71
CA LYS A 23 -13.56 -2.50 -7.43
C LYS A 23 -12.25 -2.07 -8.09
N ASN A 24 -12.24 -0.90 -8.72
CA ASN A 24 -11.05 -0.35 -9.36
C ASN A 24 -9.95 -0.04 -8.32
N VAL A 25 -10.31 0.48 -7.15
CA VAL A 25 -9.38 0.72 -6.03
C VAL A 25 -8.74 -0.59 -5.58
N LEU A 26 -9.55 -1.62 -5.30
CA LEU A 26 -9.04 -2.92 -4.86
C LEU A 26 -8.15 -3.59 -5.92
N GLU A 27 -8.52 -3.49 -7.21
CA GLU A 27 -7.69 -4.02 -8.29
C GLU A 27 -6.37 -3.27 -8.45
N ALA A 28 -6.39 -1.94 -8.33
CA ALA A 28 -5.19 -1.12 -8.38
C ALA A 28 -4.26 -1.42 -7.19
N ASN A 29 -4.82 -1.52 -5.97
CA ASN A 29 -4.06 -1.88 -4.78
C ASN A 29 -3.36 -3.24 -4.95
N PHE A 30 -4.12 -4.27 -5.34
CA PHE A 30 -3.58 -5.60 -5.58
C PHE A 30 -2.50 -5.63 -6.68
N ALA A 31 -2.70 -4.86 -7.75
CA ALA A 31 -1.69 -4.73 -8.81
C ALA A 31 -0.41 -4.07 -8.29
N GLY A 32 -0.53 -3.00 -7.49
CA GLY A 32 0.59 -2.34 -6.83
C GLY A 32 1.38 -3.28 -5.92
N ILE A 33 0.71 -4.01 -5.04
CA ILE A 33 1.33 -5.03 -4.18
C ILE A 33 2.06 -6.10 -5.01
N GLY A 34 1.44 -6.57 -6.10
CA GLY A 34 2.05 -7.50 -7.02
C GLY A 34 3.30 -6.95 -7.71
N GLU A 35 3.33 -5.65 -7.98
CA GLU A 35 4.50 -4.95 -8.49
C GLU A 35 5.61 -4.83 -7.45
N THR A 36 5.30 -4.43 -6.22
CA THR A 36 6.23 -4.42 -5.09
C THR A 36 6.91 -5.78 -4.94
N ARG A 37 6.12 -6.86 -4.91
CA ARG A 37 6.64 -8.23 -4.75
C ARG A 37 7.55 -8.62 -5.90
N ARG A 38 7.15 -8.37 -7.15
CA ARG A 38 8.00 -8.63 -8.33
C ARG A 38 9.31 -7.85 -8.27
N ARG A 39 9.27 -6.60 -7.82
CA ARG A 39 10.44 -5.73 -7.70
C ARG A 39 11.40 -6.23 -6.62
N VAL A 40 10.88 -6.61 -5.46
CA VAL A 40 11.65 -7.24 -4.38
C VAL A 40 12.32 -8.52 -4.90
N ASP A 41 11.56 -9.42 -5.53
CA ASP A 41 12.10 -10.69 -6.03
C ASP A 41 13.17 -10.49 -7.11
N ASP A 42 13.02 -9.52 -8.02
CA ASP A 42 14.03 -9.16 -9.02
C ASP A 42 15.31 -8.59 -8.38
N LEU A 43 15.17 -7.73 -7.37
CA LEU A 43 16.31 -7.18 -6.63
C LEU A 43 17.07 -8.28 -5.89
N GLU A 44 16.37 -9.17 -5.18
CA GLU A 44 16.98 -10.31 -4.50
C GLU A 44 17.65 -11.27 -5.48
N ALA A 45 17.03 -11.56 -6.63
CA ALA A 45 17.62 -12.38 -7.68
C ALA A 45 18.92 -11.79 -8.27
N ARG A 46 19.07 -10.46 -8.22
CA ARG A 46 20.29 -9.74 -8.59
C ARG A 46 21.31 -9.62 -7.44
N GLY A 47 21.02 -10.20 -6.28
CA GLY A 47 21.90 -10.24 -5.12
C GLY A 47 21.76 -9.04 -4.19
N HIS A 48 20.75 -8.19 -4.37
CA HIS A 48 20.46 -7.12 -3.41
C HIS A 48 19.86 -7.70 -2.13
N ARG A 49 20.14 -7.05 -1.00
CA ARG A 49 19.47 -7.32 0.27
C ARG A 49 18.47 -6.21 0.55
N ILE A 50 17.21 -6.57 0.80
CA ILE A 50 16.19 -5.59 1.15
C ILE A 50 16.25 -5.34 2.65
N VAL A 51 16.38 -4.07 3.02
CA VAL A 51 16.45 -3.64 4.42
C VAL A 51 15.36 -2.62 4.72
N THR A 52 14.98 -2.52 5.97
CA THR A 52 14.11 -1.48 6.52
C THR A 52 14.69 -0.99 7.86
N GLY A 53 13.94 -0.21 8.61
CA GLY A 53 14.38 0.46 9.81
C GLY A 53 14.83 1.88 9.53
N GLY A 54 15.54 2.48 10.48
CA GLY A 54 16.00 3.85 10.37
C GLY A 54 16.09 4.48 11.74
N GLN A 55 15.78 5.78 11.82
CA GLN A 55 15.84 6.50 13.08
C GLN A 55 14.68 6.08 14.01
N ILE A 56 15.02 5.67 15.23
CA ILE A 56 14.08 5.40 16.32
C ILE A 56 14.27 6.45 17.41
N GLY A 57 13.32 7.36 17.53
CA GLY A 57 13.38 8.44 18.52
C GLY A 57 14.44 9.49 18.16
N GLN A 58 15.03 10.13 19.16
CA GLN A 58 15.95 11.25 18.93
C GLN A 58 17.32 10.79 18.41
N ASP A 59 17.91 9.79 19.06
CA ASP A 59 19.29 9.37 18.77
C ASP A 59 19.40 7.87 18.39
N GLY A 60 18.33 7.10 18.60
CA GLY A 60 18.28 5.67 18.31
C GLY A 60 18.15 5.37 16.82
N TRP A 61 18.63 4.20 16.41
CA TRP A 61 18.45 3.70 15.05
C TRP A 61 18.51 2.18 14.98
N ASP A 62 17.95 1.61 13.93
CA ASP A 62 18.09 0.20 13.55
C ASP A 62 18.24 0.01 12.04
N ILE A 63 18.75 -1.17 11.66
CA ILE A 63 18.77 -1.70 10.30
C ILE A 63 18.23 -3.11 10.40
N ILE A 64 17.10 -3.37 9.74
CA ILE A 64 16.36 -4.62 9.82
C ILE A 64 16.36 -5.28 8.45
N ASP A 65 16.58 -6.59 8.39
CA ASP A 65 16.30 -7.39 7.20
C ASP A 65 14.79 -7.46 6.99
N TRP A 66 14.31 -6.87 5.90
CA TRP A 66 12.88 -6.73 5.66
C TRP A 66 12.17 -8.09 5.53
N ARG A 67 12.82 -9.09 4.93
CA ARG A 67 12.22 -10.41 4.69
C ARG A 67 12.04 -11.21 5.98
N THR A 68 13.02 -11.12 6.87
CA THR A 68 13.12 -11.99 8.06
C THR A 68 12.78 -11.29 9.37
N ASN A 69 12.66 -9.96 9.37
CA ASN A 69 12.57 -9.11 10.56
C ASN A 69 13.78 -9.25 11.52
N GLU A 70 14.92 -9.73 11.03
CA GLU A 70 16.15 -9.78 11.80
C GLU A 70 16.75 -8.38 11.94
N ILE A 71 17.03 -7.93 13.17
CA ILE A 71 17.81 -6.71 13.42
C ILE A 71 19.28 -7.00 13.08
N LEU A 72 19.78 -6.36 12.02
CA LEU A 72 21.16 -6.49 11.55
C LEU A 72 22.12 -5.61 12.33
N ALA A 73 21.66 -4.42 12.70
CA ALA A 73 22.36 -3.52 13.60
C ALA A 73 21.37 -2.56 14.25
N ALA A 74 21.73 -2.04 15.41
CA ALA A 74 21.02 -0.98 16.09
C ALA A 74 22.00 -0.20 16.97
N GLY A 75 21.69 1.06 17.26
CA GLY A 75 22.52 1.93 18.08
C GLY A 75 21.80 3.19 18.52
N ASP A 76 22.51 4.03 19.26
CA ASP A 76 22.03 5.31 19.81
C ASP A 76 22.99 6.48 19.57
N GLY A 77 24.01 6.27 18.73
CA GLY A 77 25.00 7.28 18.32
C GLY A 77 24.56 8.14 17.13
N GLY A 78 23.28 8.08 16.74
CA GLY A 78 22.70 8.92 15.68
C GLY A 78 23.21 8.62 14.26
N PRO A 79 23.05 9.59 13.32
CA PRO A 79 23.24 9.34 11.89
C PRO A 79 24.65 8.94 11.47
N GLU A 80 25.68 9.41 12.18
CA GLU A 80 27.08 9.07 11.85
C GLU A 80 27.39 7.60 12.14
N GLU A 81 26.89 7.09 13.28
CA GLU A 81 27.01 5.68 13.66
C GLU A 81 26.20 4.79 12.72
N TYR A 82 24.95 5.16 12.42
CA TYR A 82 24.11 4.47 11.43
C TYR A 82 24.82 4.35 10.07
N ALA A 83 25.41 5.44 9.57
CA ALA A 83 26.12 5.44 8.30
C ALA A 83 27.41 4.61 8.35
N ALA A 84 28.09 4.52 9.50
CA ALA A 84 29.23 3.64 9.69
C ALA A 84 28.81 2.17 9.67
N ALA A 85 27.77 1.81 10.43
CA ALA A 85 27.22 0.45 10.46
C ALA A 85 26.74 0.00 9.08
N THR A 86 26.05 0.87 8.33
CA THR A 86 25.62 0.58 6.95
C THR A 86 26.80 0.26 6.04
N ARG A 87 27.88 1.04 6.09
CA ARG A 87 29.09 0.78 5.27
C ARG A 87 29.83 -0.50 5.66
N GLU A 88 29.77 -0.90 6.92
CA GLU A 88 30.37 -2.15 7.40
C GLU A 88 29.55 -3.37 6.99
N LEU A 89 28.23 -3.28 7.10
CA LEU A 89 27.30 -4.35 6.71
C LEU A 89 27.18 -4.52 5.20
N ASP A 90 27.34 -3.42 4.44
CA ASP A 90 27.14 -3.39 2.99
C ASP A 90 28.31 -2.70 2.26
N PRO A 91 29.51 -3.31 2.27
CA PRO A 91 30.69 -2.73 1.64
C PRO A 91 30.56 -2.62 0.10
N ASP A 92 29.69 -3.43 -0.50
CA ASP A 92 29.48 -3.50 -1.95
C ASP A 92 28.29 -2.65 -2.43
N GLY A 93 27.53 -2.02 -1.53
CA GLY A 93 26.39 -1.17 -1.90
C GLY A 93 25.18 -1.94 -2.42
N MET A 94 24.95 -3.16 -1.92
CA MET A 94 23.88 -4.08 -2.31
C MET A 94 22.61 -3.92 -1.48
N PHE A 95 22.60 -3.13 -0.41
CA PHE A 95 21.42 -2.84 0.38
C PHE A 95 20.46 -1.91 -0.37
N VAL A 96 19.19 -2.28 -0.39
CA VAL A 96 18.11 -1.46 -0.91
C VAL A 96 17.06 -1.29 0.18
N HIS A 97 16.76 -0.03 0.52
CA HIS A 97 15.74 0.26 1.51
C HIS A 97 14.35 -0.06 0.95
N TYR A 98 13.49 -0.70 1.72
CA TYR A 98 12.12 -1.03 1.30
C TYR A 98 11.34 0.22 0.94
N ASP A 99 11.48 1.30 1.71
CA ASP A 99 10.81 2.59 1.40
C ASP A 99 11.17 3.13 0.01
N ARG A 100 12.41 2.92 -0.47
CA ARG A 100 12.78 3.30 -1.85
C ARG A 100 12.06 2.47 -2.90
N ILE A 101 11.76 1.21 -2.60
CA ILE A 101 10.99 0.34 -3.49
C ILE A 101 9.55 0.83 -3.58
N LEU A 102 9.00 1.37 -2.48
CA LEU A 102 7.66 1.97 -2.44
C LEU A 102 7.62 3.33 -3.14
N ASP A 103 8.61 4.20 -2.88
CA ASP A 103 8.69 5.55 -3.47
C ASP A 103 8.87 5.54 -5.00
N GLU A 104 9.51 4.50 -5.54
CA GLU A 104 9.69 4.32 -6.98
C GLU A 104 8.41 3.84 -7.69
N GLN A 105 7.34 3.54 -6.95
CA GLN A 105 6.06 3.14 -7.55
C GLN A 105 5.25 4.36 -7.93
N ASP A 106 4.90 4.44 -9.20
CA ASP A 106 3.82 5.32 -9.66
C ASP A 106 2.50 4.71 -9.16
N LEU A 107 2.03 5.15 -7.99
CA LEU A 107 0.69 4.82 -7.52
C LEU A 107 -0.31 5.34 -8.55
N GLU A 108 -1.00 4.42 -9.22
CA GLU A 108 -1.97 4.77 -10.25
C GLU A 108 -3.18 5.44 -9.59
N TYR A 109 -3.39 6.72 -9.90
CA TYR A 109 -4.56 7.44 -9.41
C TYR A 109 -5.83 6.80 -9.97
N VAL A 110 -6.64 6.22 -9.09
CA VAL A 110 -7.89 5.57 -9.49
C VAL A 110 -8.97 6.64 -9.70
N SER A 111 -9.46 6.73 -10.93
CA SER A 111 -10.56 7.64 -11.27
C SER A 111 -11.73 6.88 -11.88
N THR A 112 -12.95 7.26 -11.48
CA THR A 112 -14.18 6.71 -12.04
C THR A 112 -14.99 7.84 -12.69
N PRO A 113 -15.11 7.88 -14.02
CA PRO A 113 -15.84 8.94 -14.71
C PRO A 113 -17.26 9.15 -14.16
N GLY A 114 -17.57 10.39 -13.75
CA GLY A 114 -18.86 10.74 -13.18
C GLY A 114 -18.94 10.66 -11.66
N LEU A 115 -17.90 10.15 -10.98
CA LEU A 115 -17.73 10.25 -9.53
C LEU A 115 -16.87 11.49 -9.20
N PRO A 116 -17.29 12.40 -8.31
CA PRO A 116 -16.47 13.54 -7.90
C PRO A 116 -15.22 13.09 -7.13
N ASP A 117 -14.06 13.68 -7.42
CA ASP A 117 -12.76 13.31 -6.84
C ASP A 117 -12.78 13.24 -5.30
N GLY A 118 -13.41 14.21 -4.63
CA GLY A 118 -13.48 14.21 -3.16
C GLY A 118 -14.26 13.02 -2.58
N LEU A 119 -15.24 12.49 -3.32
CA LEU A 119 -15.96 11.27 -2.93
C LEU A 119 -15.18 10.02 -3.31
N ALA A 120 -14.52 10.02 -4.47
CA ALA A 120 -13.61 8.95 -4.88
C ALA A 120 -12.52 8.73 -3.82
N ASN A 121 -11.78 9.79 -3.47
CA ASN A 121 -10.72 9.74 -2.46
C ASN A 121 -11.25 9.27 -1.10
N ALA A 122 -12.41 9.76 -0.65
CA ALA A 122 -12.99 9.34 0.64
C ALA A 122 -13.40 7.85 0.64
N VAL A 123 -13.77 7.30 -0.51
CA VAL A 123 -14.09 5.88 -0.67
C VAL A 123 -12.81 5.05 -0.71
N GLU A 124 -11.77 5.52 -1.42
CA GLU A 124 -10.45 4.89 -1.43
C GLU A 124 -9.87 4.79 -0.01
N ASP A 125 -9.84 5.91 0.72
CA ASP A 125 -9.38 5.98 2.11
C ASP A 125 -10.15 5.01 3.02
N TRP A 126 -11.46 4.88 2.82
CA TRP A 126 -12.28 3.94 3.59
C TRP A 126 -11.99 2.49 3.21
N VAL A 127 -11.89 2.17 1.93
CA VAL A 127 -11.68 0.80 1.43
C VAL A 127 -10.32 0.25 1.82
N LEU A 128 -9.30 1.09 1.89
CA LEU A 128 -7.91 0.69 2.19
C LEU A 128 -7.49 0.95 3.64
N SER A 129 -8.44 1.33 4.51
CA SER A 129 -8.17 1.52 5.94
C SER A 129 -8.00 0.18 6.68
N ASP A 130 -7.11 0.15 7.68
CA ASP A 130 -6.94 -0.99 8.60
C ASP A 130 -8.24 -1.42 9.30
N ASP A 131 -9.17 -0.47 9.50
CA ASP A 131 -10.46 -0.70 10.17
C ASP A 131 -11.57 -1.14 9.19
N ALA A 132 -11.27 -1.25 7.89
CA ALA A 132 -12.26 -1.58 6.87
C ALA A 132 -12.66 -3.06 6.93
N ASP A 133 -13.94 -3.34 7.17
CA ASP A 133 -14.47 -4.71 7.22
C ASP A 133 -14.60 -5.31 5.79
N PRO A 134 -13.85 -6.38 5.46
CA PRO A 134 -13.93 -7.03 4.16
C PRO A 134 -15.33 -7.58 3.85
N GLU A 135 -16.11 -8.00 4.85
CA GLU A 135 -17.47 -8.51 4.65
C GLU A 135 -18.43 -7.40 4.21
N GLU A 136 -18.31 -6.20 4.79
CA GLU A 136 -19.11 -5.03 4.41
C GLU A 136 -18.84 -4.62 2.97
N ILE A 137 -17.55 -4.52 2.61
CA ILE A 137 -17.12 -4.15 1.26
C ILE A 137 -17.58 -5.21 0.25
N ALA A 138 -17.34 -6.49 0.54
CA ALA A 138 -17.76 -7.61 -0.30
C ALA A 138 -19.28 -7.59 -0.55
N GLY A 139 -20.06 -7.37 0.50
CA GLY A 139 -21.52 -7.22 0.42
C GLY A 139 -21.96 -6.02 -0.43
N PHE A 140 -21.24 -4.90 -0.33
CA PHE A 140 -21.51 -3.70 -1.12
C PHE A 140 -21.25 -3.91 -2.62
N ILE A 141 -20.09 -4.47 -2.98
CA ILE A 141 -19.65 -4.59 -4.40
C ILE A 141 -20.06 -5.91 -5.07
N GLY A 142 -20.47 -6.90 -4.29
CA GLY A 142 -20.89 -8.23 -4.75
C GLY A 142 -19.72 -9.16 -5.10
N TRP A 143 -18.60 -9.05 -4.39
CA TRP A 143 -17.45 -9.96 -4.51
C TRP A 143 -17.43 -11.00 -3.39
N PRO A 144 -16.67 -12.10 -3.55
CA PRO A 144 -16.31 -12.97 -2.42
C PRO A 144 -15.48 -12.21 -1.39
N VAL A 145 -15.68 -12.51 -0.10
CA VAL A 145 -14.95 -11.88 1.01
C VAL A 145 -13.45 -12.13 0.88
N GLU A 146 -13.06 -13.37 0.54
CA GLU A 146 -11.66 -13.79 0.44
C GLU A 146 -10.91 -13.01 -0.64
N LYS A 147 -11.60 -12.60 -1.71
CA LYS A 147 -11.01 -11.76 -2.76
C LYS A 147 -10.78 -10.34 -2.26
N VAL A 148 -11.71 -9.80 -1.47
CA VAL A 148 -11.58 -8.47 -0.89
C VAL A 148 -10.42 -8.45 0.11
N GLU A 149 -10.33 -9.46 0.99
CA GLU A 149 -9.19 -9.63 1.91
C GLU A 149 -7.85 -9.68 1.17
N GLU A 150 -7.76 -10.49 0.10
CA GLU A 150 -6.55 -10.58 -0.72
C GLU A 150 -6.17 -9.24 -1.36
N TYR A 151 -7.16 -8.45 -1.78
CA TYR A 151 -6.94 -7.20 -2.51
C TYR A 151 -6.80 -5.97 -1.59
N GLN A 152 -7.18 -6.07 -0.32
CA GLN A 152 -6.92 -5.06 0.71
C GLN A 152 -5.57 -5.26 1.41
N ALA A 153 -5.04 -6.49 1.42
CA ALA A 153 -3.84 -6.83 2.18
C ALA A 153 -2.68 -5.87 1.89
N ASP A 154 -2.02 -5.36 2.92
CA ASP A 154 -0.80 -4.56 2.73
C ASP A 154 0.36 -5.40 2.18
N SER A 155 1.30 -4.71 1.51
CA SER A 155 2.56 -5.26 1.00
C SER A 155 3.65 -5.35 2.06
#